data_AF-A0A8S3EQF9-F1
#
_entry.id   AF-A0A8S3EQF9-F1
#
_cell.length_a   1.000
_cell.length_b   1.000
_cell.length_c   1.000
_cell.angle_alpha   90.00
_cell.angle_beta   90.00
_cell.angle_gamma   90.00
#
_symmetry.space_group_name_H-M   'P 1'
#
loop_
_entity.id
_entity.type
_entity.pdbx_description
1 polymer ?
#
loop_
_entity_poly.entity_id
_entity_poly.type
_entity_poly.pdbx_seq_one_letter_code
_entity_poly.pdbx_strand_id
1 'polypeptide(L)'
;MQMFRRSPILTAPWKNHFQASRFLNEHPSTQNTDDSKETCEVVKDHSYDLLASQTGEYKTRILDITRIQGARVLGSLVNQRPRRVDTHHHIVPDFYAQAIKATGGDPSGWPTPKWSLQSANEQMSLLGVEIAFVSITAPGTKIYEGNTEKGRNFARKLNEFSSNLVQQDPAKFGFFASLPSLIDIEGAIAEIDYAHSILKADGFILFTSYDYDKYLGHSSFRPVWTKLNDINSVIFIHPSEA
;
A
#
# COMPACT_ATOMS: atom_id res chain seq x y z
N MET A 1 14.64 52.11 -38.57
CA MET A 1 16.04 51.80 -38.96
C MET A 1 16.65 50.98 -37.84
N GLN A 2 17.11 49.75 -38.11
CA GLN A 2 17.80 48.82 -37.18
C GLN A 2 17.05 48.42 -35.88
N MET A 3 17.38 47.35 -35.14
CA MET A 3 17.72 45.93 -35.41
C MET A 3 18.36 45.33 -34.12
N PHE A 4 17.78 44.25 -33.56
CA PHE A 4 18.44 43.23 -32.70
C PHE A 4 19.07 43.70 -31.35
N ARG A 5 19.40 42.87 -30.32
CA ARG A 5 19.72 41.41 -30.19
C ARG A 5 19.10 40.75 -28.92
N ARG A 6 19.34 39.43 -28.81
CA ARG A 6 18.84 38.43 -27.81
C ARG A 6 19.59 38.42 -26.46
N SER A 7 19.01 37.71 -25.49
CA SER A 7 19.61 37.23 -24.21
C SER A 7 20.88 36.38 -24.37
N PRO A 8 21.60 36.08 -23.27
CA PRO A 8 21.47 34.70 -22.74
C PRO A 8 21.47 34.55 -21.20
N ILE A 9 21.20 33.30 -20.79
CA ILE A 9 21.18 32.75 -19.42
C ILE A 9 22.59 32.63 -18.85
N LEU A 10 22.74 32.79 -17.52
CA LEU A 10 23.83 32.18 -16.75
C LEU A 10 23.35 31.64 -15.40
N THR A 11 23.86 30.48 -15.04
CA THR A 11 23.51 29.67 -13.86
C THR A 11 24.39 30.00 -12.65
N ALA A 12 23.84 29.91 -11.43
CA ALA A 12 24.60 30.00 -10.18
C ALA A 12 24.39 28.74 -9.31
N PRO A 13 25.46 28.01 -8.93
CA PRO A 13 25.34 26.80 -8.11
C PRO A 13 25.30 27.14 -6.61
N TRP A 14 24.37 26.50 -5.88
CA TRP A 14 24.36 26.54 -4.41
C TRP A 14 25.50 25.69 -3.85
N LYS A 15 26.28 26.25 -2.92
CA LYS A 15 27.35 25.53 -2.21
C LYS A 15 26.86 25.09 -0.83
N ASN A 16 26.92 23.79 -0.58
CA ASN A 16 26.72 23.22 0.76
C ASN A 16 27.85 23.65 1.70
N HIS A 17 27.50 24.17 2.87
CA HIS A 17 28.41 24.29 4.02
C HIS A 17 27.82 23.53 5.21
N PHE A 18 28.10 22.23 5.28
CA PHE A 18 28.07 21.47 6.52
C PHE A 18 29.46 21.56 7.16
N GLN A 19 29.56 22.16 8.35
CA GLN A 19 30.70 21.95 9.22
C GLN A 19 30.36 20.88 10.25
N ALA A 20 31.23 19.87 10.34
CA ALA A 20 31.23 18.90 11.43
C ALA A 20 32.52 19.08 12.24
N SER A 21 32.41 19.15 13.57
CA SER A 21 33.17 18.32 14.53
C SER A 21 33.18 18.90 15.95
N ARG A 22 33.46 17.99 16.89
CA ARG A 22 33.82 18.18 18.32
C ARG A 22 32.66 18.23 19.33
N PHE A 23 32.31 17.04 19.81
CA PHE A 23 32.19 16.83 21.24
C PHE A 23 33.33 15.91 21.70
N LEU A 24 33.93 16.24 22.85
CA LEU A 24 35.04 15.51 23.46
C LEU A 24 34.47 14.44 24.39
N ASN A 25 34.94 13.20 24.28
CA ASN A 25 34.77 12.20 25.33
C ASN A 25 35.97 12.26 26.26
N GLU A 26 35.73 12.44 27.56
CA GLU A 26 36.69 12.16 28.61
C GLU A 26 36.22 10.95 29.44
N HIS A 27 37.07 9.93 29.51
CA HIS A 27 37.07 8.89 30.54
C HIS A 27 38.48 8.92 31.17
N PRO A 28 38.63 8.53 32.44
CA PRO A 28 39.18 7.17 32.62
C PRO A 28 38.74 6.40 33.88
N SER A 29 38.59 5.08 33.70
CA SER A 29 38.97 4.01 34.65
C SER A 29 38.13 3.82 35.94
N THR A 30 37.96 2.60 36.50
CA THR A 30 38.80 1.39 36.46
C THR A 30 37.99 0.07 36.43
N GLN A 31 38.51 -0.94 35.70
CA GLN A 31 38.63 -2.40 36.01
C GLN A 31 37.37 -3.17 36.54
N ASN A 32 37.00 -4.38 36.10
CA ASN A 32 37.57 -5.42 35.23
C ASN A 32 36.41 -6.33 34.69
N THR A 33 36.53 -7.46 33.97
CA THR A 33 37.64 -8.40 33.61
C THR A 33 37.36 -9.10 32.26
N ASP A 34 38.32 -9.92 31.81
CA ASP A 34 38.22 -11.19 31.04
C ASP A 34 36.86 -11.94 31.02
N ASP A 35 36.48 -12.73 30.00
CA ASP A 35 37.31 -13.61 29.13
C ASP A 35 36.57 -14.04 27.82
N SER A 36 37.33 -14.53 26.85
CA SER A 36 36.96 -15.48 25.76
C SER A 36 35.93 -15.10 24.67
N LYS A 37 36.25 -15.54 23.44
CA LYS A 37 35.37 -15.52 22.27
C LYS A 37 34.67 -16.88 22.16
N GLU A 38 33.38 -16.92 21.84
CA GLU A 38 32.76 -18.13 21.27
C GLU A 38 31.88 -17.82 20.06
N THR A 39 31.91 -18.75 19.11
CA THR A 39 31.23 -18.74 17.82
C THR A 39 30.01 -19.65 17.86
N CYS A 40 28.85 -19.20 17.40
CA CYS A 40 27.69 -20.08 17.22
C CYS A 40 27.92 -21.05 16.05
N GLU A 41 28.31 -22.28 16.33
CA GLU A 41 28.24 -23.40 15.38
C GLU A 41 26.87 -24.09 15.40
N VAL A 42 26.56 -24.77 14.30
CA VAL A 42 25.28 -25.44 14.05
C VAL A 42 25.29 -26.84 14.68
N VAL A 43 24.43 -27.08 15.65
CA VAL A 43 24.17 -28.44 16.17
C VAL A 43 23.14 -29.15 15.27
N LYS A 44 23.56 -30.23 14.64
CA LYS A 44 22.67 -31.31 14.16
C LYS A 44 22.75 -32.45 15.15
N ASP A 45 21.64 -33.11 15.45
CA ASP A 45 21.67 -34.55 15.70
C ASP A 45 20.36 -35.25 15.29
N HIS A 46 20.42 -36.59 15.23
CA HIS A 46 19.48 -37.52 14.61
C HIS A 46 18.68 -38.36 15.62
N SER A 47 17.91 -39.33 15.07
CA SER A 47 17.05 -40.34 15.74
C SER A 47 15.72 -39.79 16.28
N TYR A 48 14.59 -40.52 16.18
CA TYR A 48 14.42 -41.97 16.08
C TYR A 48 13.47 -42.43 14.95
N ASP A 49 13.64 -43.69 14.56
CA ASP A 49 12.81 -44.41 13.61
C ASP A 49 12.01 -45.52 14.32
N LEU A 50 10.91 -45.96 13.71
CA LEU A 50 10.14 -47.18 14.00
C LEU A 50 9.50 -47.38 15.40
N LEU A 51 8.17 -47.28 15.44
CA LEU A 51 7.31 -48.38 15.95
C LEU A 51 5.98 -48.40 15.19
N ALA A 52 5.69 -49.53 14.55
CA ALA A 52 4.49 -49.71 13.73
C ALA A 52 3.34 -50.37 14.52
N SER A 53 2.15 -50.37 13.90
CA SER A 53 0.92 -51.07 14.31
C SER A 53 0.12 -50.48 15.48
N GLN A 54 -0.93 -49.73 15.12
CA GLN A 54 -2.29 -50.06 15.56
C GLN A 54 -3.26 -49.77 14.40
N THR A 55 -4.28 -50.60 14.26
CA THR A 55 -5.01 -50.80 13.00
C THR A 55 -6.19 -49.85 12.84
N GLY A 56 -6.22 -49.11 11.74
CA GLY A 56 -7.40 -48.37 11.26
C GLY A 56 -7.63 -48.62 9.77
N GLU A 57 -8.61 -49.46 9.43
CA GLU A 57 -8.96 -49.76 8.03
C GLU A 57 -9.57 -48.54 7.33
N TYR A 58 -8.77 -47.76 6.59
CA TYR A 58 -9.32 -46.89 5.55
C TYR A 58 -9.60 -47.72 4.29
N LYS A 59 -10.79 -48.31 4.27
CA LYS A 59 -11.28 -49.20 3.22
C LYS A 59 -11.63 -48.41 1.95
N THR A 60 -10.61 -48.03 1.18
CA THR A 60 -10.75 -47.29 -0.08
C THR A 60 -11.51 -48.12 -1.11
N ARG A 61 -12.84 -47.99 -1.15
CA ARG A 61 -13.66 -48.51 -2.25
C ARG A 61 -13.41 -47.66 -3.49
N ILE A 62 -12.48 -48.10 -4.33
CA ILE A 62 -12.44 -47.70 -5.73
C ILE A 62 -13.78 -48.16 -6.33
N LEU A 63 -14.65 -47.21 -6.67
CA LEU A 63 -15.82 -47.50 -7.48
C LEU A 63 -15.36 -47.65 -8.94
N ASP A 64 -15.46 -48.86 -9.46
CA ASP A 64 -15.13 -49.19 -10.84
C ASP A 64 -16.23 -48.62 -11.77
N ILE A 65 -15.93 -47.51 -12.46
CA ILE A 65 -16.95 -46.72 -13.19
C ILE A 65 -17.14 -47.20 -14.64
N THR A 66 -16.55 -48.33 -15.03
CA THR A 66 -16.61 -48.83 -16.42
C THR A 66 -17.91 -49.55 -16.79
N ARG A 67 -19.09 -49.03 -16.36
CA ARG A 67 -20.41 -49.50 -16.88
C ARG A 67 -21.64 -48.62 -16.56
N ILE A 68 -21.70 -47.39 -17.07
CA ILE A 68 -23.01 -46.74 -17.37
C ILE A 68 -22.96 -46.12 -18.76
N GLN A 69 -23.87 -46.55 -19.64
CA GLN A 69 -24.08 -45.97 -20.96
C GLN A 69 -24.84 -44.64 -20.86
N GLY A 70 -24.45 -43.66 -21.68
CA GLY A 70 -25.37 -42.64 -22.19
C GLY A 70 -25.78 -41.52 -21.24
N ALA A 71 -24.83 -40.70 -20.78
CA ALA A 71 -25.13 -39.34 -20.33
C ALA A 71 -24.07 -38.36 -20.84
N ARG A 72 -24.45 -37.47 -21.75
CA ARG A 72 -23.59 -36.41 -22.31
C ARG A 72 -23.45 -35.28 -21.29
N VAL A 73 -22.64 -35.49 -20.26
CA VAL A 73 -22.24 -34.42 -19.34
C VAL A 73 -21.33 -33.47 -20.12
N LEU A 74 -21.93 -32.41 -20.68
CA LEU A 74 -21.23 -31.18 -21.00
C LEU A 74 -20.79 -30.55 -19.67
N GLY A 75 -19.72 -31.11 -19.11
CA GLY A 75 -19.05 -30.54 -17.95
C GLY A 75 -18.61 -29.14 -18.34
N SER A 76 -19.22 -28.14 -17.71
CA SER A 76 -18.70 -26.78 -17.74
C SER A 76 -17.22 -26.86 -17.38
N LEU A 77 -16.35 -26.46 -18.30
CA LEU A 77 -14.95 -26.21 -18.01
C LEU A 77 -14.91 -24.96 -17.13
N VAL A 78 -15.23 -25.14 -15.83
CA VAL A 78 -14.97 -24.17 -14.78
C VAL A 78 -13.51 -23.80 -14.96
N ASN A 79 -13.26 -22.55 -15.34
CA ASN A 79 -11.95 -22.10 -15.75
C ASN A 79 -11.01 -22.18 -14.55
N GLN A 80 -10.23 -23.27 -14.44
CA GLN A 80 -9.34 -23.61 -13.30
C GLN A 80 -8.11 -22.68 -13.22
N ARG A 81 -8.29 -21.38 -13.51
CA ARG A 81 -7.28 -20.37 -13.20
C ARG A 81 -7.35 -20.09 -11.71
N PRO A 82 -6.22 -20.05 -10.99
CA PRO A 82 -6.21 -19.67 -9.59
C PRO A 82 -6.78 -18.26 -9.46
N ARG A 83 -7.64 -18.06 -8.46
CA ARG A 83 -8.29 -16.77 -8.18
C ARG A 83 -7.22 -15.74 -7.84
N ARG A 84 -7.00 -14.77 -8.73
CA ARG A 84 -6.01 -13.71 -8.53
C ARG A 84 -6.68 -12.51 -7.87
N VAL A 85 -6.19 -12.16 -6.68
CA VAL A 85 -6.53 -10.94 -5.97
C VAL A 85 -5.41 -9.93 -6.25
N ASP A 86 -5.76 -8.76 -6.79
CA ASP A 86 -4.85 -7.64 -6.93
C ASP A 86 -5.05 -6.70 -5.73
N THR A 87 -3.99 -6.47 -4.95
CA THR A 87 -4.02 -5.57 -3.78
C THR A 87 -3.30 -4.25 -4.01
N HIS A 88 -2.75 -4.02 -5.22
CA HIS A 88 -2.00 -2.80 -5.57
C HIS A 88 -2.55 -2.23 -6.87
N HIS A 89 -3.86 -2.01 -6.92
CA HIS A 89 -4.53 -1.47 -8.10
C HIS A 89 -4.76 0.04 -7.95
N HIS A 90 -4.07 0.87 -8.73
CA HIS A 90 -4.27 2.31 -8.67
C HIS A 90 -5.40 2.80 -9.57
N ILE A 91 -6.17 3.75 -9.06
CA ILE A 91 -7.15 4.52 -9.83
C ILE A 91 -6.71 5.99 -9.91
N VAL A 92 -7.01 6.64 -11.04
CA VAL A 92 -6.70 8.05 -11.27
C VAL A 92 -7.98 8.75 -11.76
N PRO A 93 -8.86 9.18 -10.84
CA PRO A 93 -10.08 9.92 -11.21
C PRO A 93 -9.72 11.24 -11.92
N ASP A 94 -10.54 11.69 -12.87
CA ASP A 94 -10.27 12.94 -13.62
C ASP A 94 -10.07 14.15 -12.71
N PHE A 95 -10.83 14.26 -11.63
CA PHE A 95 -10.68 15.35 -10.66
C PHE A 95 -9.38 15.25 -9.86
N TYR A 96 -8.81 14.06 -9.68
CA TYR A 96 -7.50 13.86 -9.06
C TYR A 96 -6.39 14.28 -10.02
N ALA A 97 -6.44 13.85 -11.28
CA ALA A 97 -5.48 14.27 -12.31
C ALA A 97 -5.51 15.80 -12.54
N GLN A 98 -6.69 16.42 -12.48
CA GLN A 98 -6.85 17.88 -12.52
C GLN A 98 -6.24 18.56 -11.28
N ALA A 99 -6.43 18.00 -10.08
CA ALA A 99 -5.86 18.52 -8.85
C ALA A 99 -4.32 18.47 -8.88
N ILE A 100 -3.73 17.32 -9.26
CA ILE A 100 -2.28 17.15 -9.47
C ILE A 100 -1.73 18.23 -10.41
N LYS A 101 -2.37 18.42 -11.58
CA LYS A 101 -1.97 19.46 -12.54
C LYS A 101 -2.07 20.87 -11.94
N ALA A 102 -3.10 21.14 -11.14
CA ALA A 102 -3.30 22.44 -10.51
C ALA A 102 -2.33 22.74 -9.35
N THR A 103 -1.75 21.72 -8.72
CA THR A 103 -0.78 21.84 -7.61
C THR A 103 0.68 21.81 -8.05
N GLY A 104 0.96 21.71 -9.36
CA GLY A 104 2.32 21.78 -9.93
C GLY A 104 2.78 20.53 -10.68
N GLY A 105 1.97 19.47 -10.70
CA GLY A 105 2.33 18.16 -11.28
C GLY A 105 2.66 17.13 -10.20
N ASP A 106 3.07 15.94 -10.64
CA ASP A 106 3.56 14.88 -9.76
C ASP A 106 4.96 15.25 -9.24
N PRO A 107 5.21 15.28 -7.92
CA PRO A 107 6.52 15.62 -7.37
C PRO A 107 7.66 14.70 -7.84
N SER A 108 7.35 13.46 -8.24
CA SER A 108 8.32 12.51 -8.80
C SER A 108 8.71 12.80 -10.26
N GLY A 109 8.05 13.77 -10.91
CA GLY A 109 8.29 14.14 -12.31
C GLY A 109 7.65 13.23 -13.35
N TRP A 110 6.96 12.15 -12.95
CA TRP A 110 6.26 11.26 -13.88
C TRP A 110 4.94 11.88 -14.38
N PRO A 111 4.55 11.66 -15.65
CA PRO A 111 3.25 12.10 -16.14
C PRO A 111 2.14 11.29 -15.47
N THR A 112 1.12 11.99 -14.94
CA THR A 112 -0.07 11.36 -14.35
C THR A 112 -0.73 10.42 -15.38
N PRO A 113 -0.91 9.11 -15.07
CA PRO A 113 -1.52 8.18 -16.01
C PRO A 113 -2.95 8.57 -16.38
N LYS A 114 -3.34 8.27 -17.62
CA LYS A 114 -4.77 8.22 -17.97
C LYS A 114 -5.37 6.94 -17.39
N TRP A 115 -6.56 7.05 -16.83
CA TRP A 115 -7.28 5.92 -16.25
C TRP A 115 -8.76 5.99 -16.63
N SER A 116 -9.40 4.83 -16.75
CA SER A 116 -10.85 4.68 -16.86
C SER A 116 -11.28 3.33 -16.32
N LEU A 117 -12.50 3.23 -15.79
CA LEU A 117 -13.09 1.97 -15.31
C LEU A 117 -13.10 0.89 -16.41
N GLN A 118 -13.28 1.27 -17.68
CA GLN A 118 -13.14 0.36 -18.82
C GLN A 118 -11.72 -0.20 -18.90
N SER A 119 -10.70 0.65 -18.94
CA SER A 119 -9.30 0.21 -19.05
C SER A 119 -8.83 -0.61 -17.84
N ALA A 120 -9.40 -0.39 -16.65
CA ALA A 120 -9.16 -1.23 -15.48
C ALA A 120 -9.78 -2.64 -15.65
N ASN A 121 -11.06 -2.73 -16.04
CA ASN A 121 -11.73 -4.02 -16.30
C ASN A 121 -11.05 -4.82 -17.43
N GLU A 122 -10.60 -4.16 -18.49
CA GLU A 122 -9.86 -4.78 -19.59
C GLU A 122 -8.53 -5.38 -19.10
N GLN A 123 -7.76 -4.63 -18.29
CA GLN A 123 -6.52 -5.14 -17.68
C GLN A 123 -6.78 -6.31 -16.73
N MET A 124 -7.80 -6.22 -15.86
CA MET A 124 -8.17 -7.32 -14.96
C MET A 124 -8.52 -8.59 -15.75
N SER A 125 -9.32 -8.47 -16.81
CA SER A 125 -9.70 -9.58 -17.69
C SER A 125 -8.50 -10.22 -18.39
N LEU A 126 -7.59 -9.39 -18.94
CA LEU A 126 -6.36 -9.85 -19.60
C LEU A 126 -5.40 -10.57 -18.63
N LEU A 127 -5.24 -10.04 -17.41
CA LEU A 127 -4.36 -10.59 -16.38
C LEU A 127 -5.02 -11.73 -15.56
N GLY A 128 -6.32 -11.97 -15.74
CA GLY A 128 -7.09 -12.95 -14.97
C GLY A 128 -7.24 -12.58 -13.49
N VAL A 129 -7.32 -11.28 -13.18
CA VAL A 129 -7.66 -10.75 -11.84
C VAL A 129 -9.16 -10.89 -11.63
N GLU A 130 -9.55 -11.53 -10.53
CA GLU A 130 -10.95 -11.74 -10.14
C GLU A 130 -11.48 -10.53 -9.36
N ILE A 131 -10.68 -10.05 -8.40
CA ILE A 131 -10.99 -8.89 -7.55
C ILE A 131 -9.74 -8.01 -7.39
N ALA A 132 -9.93 -6.69 -7.45
CA ALA A 132 -8.92 -5.68 -7.27
C ALA A 132 -9.29 -4.73 -6.11
N PHE A 133 -8.39 -4.57 -5.14
CA PHE A 133 -8.51 -3.56 -4.09
C PHE A 133 -7.91 -2.24 -4.62
N VAL A 134 -8.79 -1.28 -4.92
CA VAL A 134 -8.38 -0.01 -5.51
C VAL A 134 -7.88 0.98 -4.48
N SER A 135 -6.89 1.78 -4.86
CA SER A 135 -6.33 2.86 -4.05
C SER A 135 -5.94 4.06 -4.92
N ILE A 136 -5.85 5.25 -4.34
CA ILE A 136 -5.33 6.43 -5.04
C ILE A 136 -3.80 6.32 -5.09
N THR A 137 -3.22 6.57 -6.27
CA THR A 137 -1.76 6.63 -6.44
C THR A 137 -1.12 7.73 -5.59
N ALA A 138 0.18 7.62 -5.31
CA ALA A 138 0.97 8.77 -4.84
C ALA A 138 0.87 9.96 -5.84
N PRO A 139 1.05 11.21 -5.38
CA PRO A 139 1.17 11.67 -3.98
C PRO A 139 -0.15 11.68 -3.19
N GLY A 140 -1.28 11.30 -3.79
CA GLY A 140 -2.58 11.19 -3.10
C GLY A 140 -3.05 12.53 -2.49
N THR A 141 -3.37 12.51 -1.20
CA THR A 141 -3.81 13.69 -0.44
C THR A 141 -2.68 14.66 -0.09
N LYS A 142 -1.40 14.26 -0.23
CA LYS A 142 -0.23 15.12 0.07
C LYS A 142 -0.15 16.36 -0.84
N ILE A 143 -0.88 16.41 -1.96
CA ILE A 143 -0.99 17.61 -2.81
C ILE A 143 -1.57 18.84 -2.10
N TYR A 144 -2.22 18.63 -0.95
CA TYR A 144 -2.75 19.68 -0.07
C TYR A 144 -2.11 19.64 1.32
N GLU A 145 -0.88 19.13 1.45
CA GLU A 145 -0.08 19.25 2.67
C GLU A 145 0.01 20.72 3.09
N GLY A 146 -0.11 20.99 4.40
CA GLY A 146 -0.24 22.35 4.94
C GLY A 146 -1.59 23.06 4.69
N ASN A 147 -2.54 22.46 3.96
CA ASN A 147 -3.92 22.97 3.84
C ASN A 147 -4.94 21.92 4.31
N THR A 148 -5.13 21.88 5.63
CA THR A 148 -5.99 20.92 6.35
C THR A 148 -7.39 20.79 5.74
N GLU A 149 -8.08 21.90 5.48
CA GLU A 149 -9.45 21.89 4.95
C GLU A 149 -9.52 21.25 3.55
N LYS A 150 -8.62 21.64 2.64
CA LYS A 150 -8.55 21.02 1.31
C LYS A 150 -8.16 19.55 1.40
N GLY A 151 -7.21 19.19 2.28
CA GLY A 151 -6.81 17.81 2.52
C GLY A 151 -7.98 16.92 2.96
N ARG A 152 -8.74 17.35 3.97
CA ARG A 152 -9.96 16.65 4.46
C ARG A 152 -11.01 16.49 3.35
N ASN A 153 -11.38 17.60 2.70
CA ASN A 153 -12.41 17.60 1.64
C ASN A 153 -11.99 16.76 0.42
N PHE A 154 -10.70 16.71 0.10
CA PHE A 154 -10.18 15.90 -1.00
C PHE A 154 -10.13 14.42 -0.66
N ALA A 155 -9.67 14.05 0.54
CA ALA A 155 -9.71 12.67 1.05
C ALA A 155 -11.14 12.11 0.97
N ARG A 156 -12.12 12.85 1.50
CA ARG A 156 -13.55 12.52 1.42
C ARG A 156 -14.00 12.22 -0.01
N LYS A 157 -13.70 13.12 -0.94
CA LYS A 157 -14.10 13.01 -2.36
C LYS A 157 -13.45 11.80 -3.06
N LEU A 158 -12.20 11.48 -2.74
CA LEU A 158 -11.50 10.29 -3.25
C LEU A 158 -12.15 9.01 -2.71
N ASN A 159 -12.52 8.98 -1.44
CA ASN A 159 -13.15 7.83 -0.79
C ASN A 159 -14.58 7.60 -1.30
N GLU A 160 -15.37 8.65 -1.47
CA GLU A 160 -16.71 8.57 -2.05
C GLU A 160 -16.68 8.12 -3.51
N PHE A 161 -15.71 8.58 -4.31
CA PHE A 161 -15.50 8.04 -5.66
C PHE A 161 -15.17 6.54 -5.65
N SER A 162 -14.27 6.12 -4.76
CA SER A 162 -13.83 4.72 -4.65
C SER A 162 -14.96 3.80 -4.17
N SER A 163 -15.72 4.22 -3.17
CA SER A 163 -16.92 3.50 -2.70
C SER A 163 -18.00 3.42 -3.78
N ASN A 164 -18.23 4.49 -4.54
CA ASN A 164 -19.16 4.47 -5.68
C ASN A 164 -18.71 3.56 -6.82
N LEU A 165 -17.39 3.36 -7.00
CA LEU A 165 -16.82 2.39 -7.95
C LEU A 165 -17.07 0.96 -7.46
N VAL A 166 -16.80 0.67 -6.19
CA VAL A 166 -17.09 -0.62 -5.56
C VAL A 166 -18.57 -0.98 -5.64
N GLN A 167 -19.47 -0.02 -5.37
CA GLN A 167 -20.92 -0.24 -5.46
C GLN A 167 -21.43 -0.60 -6.87
N GLN A 168 -20.68 -0.29 -7.94
CA GLN A 168 -21.05 -0.66 -9.31
C GLN A 168 -20.74 -2.13 -9.64
N ASP A 169 -19.70 -2.72 -9.03
CA ASP A 169 -19.33 -4.12 -9.22
C ASP A 169 -18.59 -4.67 -7.98
N PRO A 170 -19.30 -4.93 -6.86
CA PRO A 170 -18.70 -5.34 -5.60
C PRO A 170 -18.16 -6.79 -5.63
N ALA A 171 -18.37 -7.52 -6.72
CA ALA A 171 -17.73 -8.81 -6.96
C ALA A 171 -16.30 -8.65 -7.51
N LYS A 172 -15.98 -7.50 -8.11
CA LYS A 172 -14.67 -7.20 -8.71
C LYS A 172 -13.82 -6.18 -7.96
N PHE A 173 -14.41 -5.34 -7.11
CA PHE A 173 -13.68 -4.26 -6.47
C PHE A 173 -13.90 -4.24 -4.96
N GLY A 174 -12.80 -4.08 -4.22
CA GLY A 174 -12.76 -3.49 -2.88
C GLY A 174 -11.95 -2.20 -2.92
N PHE A 175 -11.80 -1.46 -1.82
CA PHE A 175 -10.98 -0.25 -1.80
C PHE A 175 -10.28 0.05 -0.46
N PHE A 176 -9.08 0.63 -0.59
CA PHE A 176 -8.35 1.23 0.52
C PHE A 176 -8.58 2.74 0.54
N ALA A 177 -9.20 3.23 1.62
CA ALA A 177 -9.53 4.64 1.78
C ALA A 177 -8.27 5.50 1.99
N SER A 178 -8.24 6.65 1.33
CA SER A 178 -7.23 7.69 1.52
C SER A 178 -7.54 8.52 2.76
N LEU A 179 -6.54 8.84 3.57
CA LEU A 179 -6.66 9.77 4.69
C LEU A 179 -6.12 11.16 4.33
N PRO A 180 -6.59 12.24 4.99
CA PRO A 180 -5.86 13.50 5.00
C PRO A 180 -4.49 13.32 5.67
N SER A 181 -3.66 14.38 5.68
CA SER A 181 -2.34 14.35 6.33
C SER A 181 -2.44 13.88 7.78
N LEU A 182 -1.58 12.93 8.19
CA LEU A 182 -1.64 12.37 9.56
C LEU A 182 -1.19 13.36 10.65
N ILE A 183 -0.68 14.53 10.28
CA ILE A 183 -0.45 15.65 11.22
C ILE A 183 -1.81 16.17 11.73
N ASP A 184 -2.82 16.15 10.87
CA ASP A 184 -4.21 16.48 11.18
C ASP A 184 -4.89 15.25 11.82
N ILE A 185 -4.53 15.00 13.08
CA ILE A 185 -5.02 13.84 13.86
C ILE A 185 -6.55 13.79 13.90
N GLU A 186 -7.22 14.93 14.11
CA GLU A 186 -8.68 15.00 14.16
C GLU A 186 -9.32 14.67 12.81
N GLY A 187 -8.81 15.24 11.72
CA GLY A 187 -9.32 14.96 10.37
C GLY A 187 -9.04 13.53 9.92
N ALA A 188 -7.88 12.98 10.26
CA ALA A 188 -7.55 11.59 9.99
C ALA A 188 -8.50 10.63 10.73
N ILE A 189 -8.73 10.84 12.04
CA ILE A 189 -9.66 10.03 12.83
C ILE A 189 -11.10 10.15 12.31
N ALA A 190 -11.56 11.37 12.01
CA ALA A 190 -12.90 11.60 11.47
C ALA A 190 -13.11 10.94 10.09
N GLU A 191 -12.09 10.92 9.23
CA GLU A 191 -12.16 10.23 7.93
C GLU A 191 -12.05 8.71 8.07
N ILE A 192 -11.29 8.19 9.04
CA ILE A 192 -11.31 6.76 9.39
C ILE A 192 -12.72 6.34 9.80
N ASP A 193 -13.37 7.10 10.70
CA ASP A 193 -14.73 6.80 11.15
C ASP A 193 -15.74 6.82 10.01
N TYR A 194 -15.66 7.81 9.11
CA TYR A 194 -16.55 7.89 7.95
C TYR A 194 -16.31 6.77 6.93
N ALA A 195 -15.06 6.55 6.52
CA ALA A 195 -14.73 5.57 5.50
C ALA A 195 -15.03 4.14 5.96
N HIS A 196 -14.73 3.81 7.22
CA HIS A 196 -15.05 2.50 7.79
C HIS A 196 -16.56 2.34 8.02
N SER A 197 -17.20 3.27 8.74
CA SER A 197 -18.57 3.08 9.23
C SER A 197 -19.63 3.34 8.15
N ILE A 198 -19.40 4.31 7.26
CA ILE A 198 -20.37 4.74 6.23
C ILE A 198 -20.02 4.12 4.89
N LEU A 199 -18.80 4.33 4.39
CA LEU A 199 -18.41 3.91 3.04
C LEU A 199 -18.01 2.43 2.92
N LYS A 200 -17.86 1.74 4.05
CA LYS A 200 -17.44 0.32 4.17
C LYS A 200 -16.10 0.01 3.50
N ALA A 201 -15.10 0.88 3.72
CA ALA A 201 -13.74 0.66 3.24
C ALA A 201 -13.12 -0.63 3.80
N ASP A 202 -12.42 -1.37 2.95
CA ASP A 202 -11.75 -2.64 3.29
C ASP A 202 -10.43 -2.42 4.07
N GLY A 203 -9.93 -1.19 4.07
CA GLY A 203 -8.73 -0.76 4.77
C GLY A 203 -8.35 0.67 4.40
N PHE A 204 -7.11 1.07 4.69
CA PHE A 204 -6.60 2.42 4.41
C PHE A 204 -5.26 2.40 3.68
N ILE A 205 -5.06 3.35 2.77
CA ILE A 205 -3.76 3.63 2.17
C ILE A 205 -3.07 4.76 2.95
N LEU A 206 -1.83 4.50 3.39
CA LEU A 206 -0.96 5.48 4.05
C LEU A 206 0.32 5.67 3.23
N PHE A 207 0.86 6.89 3.25
CA PHE A 207 2.16 7.18 2.66
C PHE A 207 3.29 7.04 3.67
N THR A 208 4.50 6.78 3.17
CA THR A 208 5.70 6.55 4.00
C THR A 208 6.08 7.72 4.92
N SER A 209 5.77 8.96 4.52
CA SER A 209 6.01 10.17 5.30
C SER A 209 4.95 11.25 5.08
N TYR A 210 4.80 12.11 6.08
CA TYR A 210 3.98 13.33 6.10
C TYR A 210 4.83 14.50 6.63
N ASP A 211 4.45 15.74 6.36
CA ASP A 211 5.23 16.93 6.76
C ASP A 211 6.70 16.92 6.32
N TYR A 212 6.99 16.28 5.18
CA TYR A 212 8.33 15.97 4.66
C TYR A 212 9.17 15.00 5.52
N ASP A 213 9.22 15.15 6.84
CA ASP A 213 10.15 14.44 7.74
C ASP A 213 9.50 13.44 8.71
N LYS A 214 8.17 13.46 8.89
CA LYS A 214 7.46 12.57 9.84
C LYS A 214 7.09 11.26 9.17
N TYR A 215 7.96 10.27 9.35
CA TYR A 215 7.69 8.88 8.98
C TYR A 215 6.62 8.25 9.87
N LEU A 216 5.99 7.17 9.40
CA LEU A 216 4.87 6.48 10.06
C LEU A 216 5.11 6.07 11.54
N GLY A 217 6.36 5.87 11.96
CA GLY A 217 6.72 5.60 13.36
C GLY A 217 6.80 6.83 14.28
N HIS A 218 6.57 8.04 13.77
CA HIS A 218 6.65 9.27 14.55
C HIS A 218 5.57 9.31 15.64
N SER A 219 5.94 9.73 16.85
CA SER A 219 5.10 9.61 18.06
C SER A 219 3.77 10.38 17.97
N SER A 220 3.71 11.45 17.17
CA SER A 220 2.46 12.20 16.93
C SER A 220 1.36 11.36 16.29
N PHE A 221 1.68 10.33 15.50
CA PHE A 221 0.69 9.52 14.79
C PHE A 221 0.08 8.41 15.66
N ARG A 222 0.53 8.24 16.91
CA ARG A 222 0.01 7.23 17.84
C ARG A 222 -1.53 7.25 18.01
N PRO A 223 -2.23 8.39 18.06
CA PRO A 223 -3.70 8.40 18.14
C PRO A 223 -4.36 7.81 16.88
N VAL A 224 -3.81 8.10 15.68
CA VAL A 224 -4.29 7.52 14.42
C VAL A 224 -4.07 6.01 14.40
N TRP A 225 -2.87 5.55 14.79
CA TRP A 225 -2.57 4.12 14.92
C TRP A 225 -3.48 3.42 15.93
N THR A 226 -3.78 4.06 17.07
CA THR A 226 -4.74 3.53 18.06
C THR A 226 -6.11 3.37 17.41
N LYS A 227 -6.62 4.40 16.73
CA LYS A 227 -7.92 4.36 16.04
C LYS A 227 -8.00 3.26 14.98
N LEU A 228 -6.95 3.09 14.16
CA LEU A 228 -6.88 2.05 13.12
C LEU A 228 -6.81 0.63 13.72
N ASN A 229 -6.13 0.48 14.86
CA ASN A 229 -6.07 -0.77 15.62
C ASN A 229 -7.42 -1.13 16.24
N ASP A 230 -8.15 -0.16 16.81
CA ASP A 230 -9.44 -0.39 17.47
C ASP A 230 -10.50 -0.96 16.52
N ILE A 231 -10.39 -0.67 15.22
CA ILE A 231 -11.24 -1.22 14.15
C ILE A 231 -10.61 -2.42 13.42
N ASN A 232 -9.45 -2.91 13.87
CA ASN A 232 -8.67 -4.02 13.28
C ASN A 232 -8.37 -3.83 11.79
N SER A 233 -8.02 -2.61 11.37
CA SER A 233 -7.94 -2.27 9.94
C SER A 233 -6.71 -2.86 9.21
N VAL A 234 -6.91 -3.24 7.95
CA VAL A 234 -5.82 -3.50 7.00
C VAL A 234 -5.23 -2.16 6.55
N ILE A 235 -3.89 -2.06 6.56
CA ILE A 235 -3.16 -0.85 6.17
C ILE A 235 -2.24 -1.18 4.99
N PHE A 236 -2.48 -0.50 3.86
CA PHE A 236 -1.63 -0.54 2.69
C PHE A 236 -0.65 0.63 2.74
N ILE A 237 0.64 0.34 2.95
CA ILE A 237 1.70 1.36 2.97
C ILE A 237 2.24 1.53 1.55
N HIS A 238 2.11 2.74 1.01
CA HIS A 238 2.59 3.09 -0.33
C HIS A 238 3.76 4.09 -0.24
N PRO A 239 4.83 3.96 -1.05
CA PRO A 239 5.87 4.99 -1.13
C PRO A 239 5.29 6.32 -1.64
N SER A 240 5.82 7.44 -1.14
CA SER A 240 5.64 8.75 -1.75
C SER A 240 6.83 9.11 -2.64
N GLU A 241 6.87 10.35 -3.14
CA GLU A 241 8.12 11.01 -3.53
C GLU A 241 9.20 10.91 -2.45
N ALA A 242 10.46 10.98 -2.88
CA ALA A 242 11.69 10.86 -2.08
C ALA A 242 12.33 12.22 -1.80
#